data_AF-A0A409V751-F1
#
_entry.id   AF-A0A409V751-F1
#
_cell.length_a   1.000
_cell.length_b   1.000
_cell.length_c   1.000
_cell.angle_alpha   90.00
_cell.angle_beta   90.00
_cell.angle_gamma   90.00
#
_symmetry.space_group_name_H-M   'P 1'
#
loop_
_entity.id
_entity.type
_entity.pdbx_description
1 polymer ?
#
loop_
_entity_poly.entity_id
_entity_poly.type
_entity_poly.pdbx_seq_one_letter_code
_entity_poly.pdbx_strand_id
1 'polypeptide(L)'
;MKSIQNLQMKVSRHIEEIEKTNTNDEEEEKMVNAIKQCLEDDSCLPLIKEEIKLKIQCKRVISGEDELKVEHSRPVKYLLTEEEVFKRNRRKEQNRRSAVRTRTRQKARIVELEKVPVIK
;
A
#
# COMPACT_ATOMS: atom_id res chain seq x y z
N MET A 1 -4.40 -4.88 35.01
CA MET A 1 -4.80 -3.63 34.32
C MET A 1 -3.79 -2.49 34.46
N LYS A 2 -3.21 -2.20 35.64
CA LYS A 2 -2.22 -1.10 35.83
C LYS A 2 -0.91 -1.23 35.00
N SER A 3 -0.51 -2.45 34.67
CA SER A 3 0.72 -2.72 33.88
C SER A 3 0.62 -2.19 32.43
N ILE A 4 -0.52 -2.42 31.77
CA ILE A 4 -0.74 -2.02 30.38
C ILE A 4 -0.81 -0.49 30.26
N GLN A 5 -1.50 0.17 31.20
CA GLN A 5 -1.56 1.64 31.25
C GLN A 5 -0.18 2.27 31.45
N ASN A 6 0.68 1.67 32.28
CA ASN A 6 2.07 2.12 32.46
C ASN A 6 2.93 1.91 31.21
N LEU A 7 2.73 0.82 30.47
CA LEU A 7 3.39 0.58 29.19
C LEU A 7 2.95 1.59 28.14
N GLN A 8 1.65 1.84 28.03
CA GLN A 8 1.10 2.84 27.11
C GLN A 8 1.64 4.25 27.40
N MET A 9 1.68 4.66 28.67
CA MET A 9 2.25 5.95 29.08
C MET A 9 3.74 6.08 28.74
N LYS A 10 4.53 4.99 28.88
CA LYS A 10 5.95 5.00 28.51
C LYS A 10 6.15 5.12 26.99
N VAL A 11 5.35 4.40 26.21
CA VAL A 11 5.38 4.48 24.75
C VAL A 11 5.02 5.89 24.29
N SER A 12 3.94 6.49 24.82
CA SER A 12 3.56 7.87 24.49
C SER A 12 4.66 8.88 24.81
N ARG A 13 5.36 8.71 25.94
CA ARG A 13 6.47 9.59 26.32
C ARG A 13 7.65 9.50 25.35
N HIS A 14 8.00 8.29 24.92
CA HIS A 14 9.06 8.10 23.93
C HIS A 14 8.68 8.63 22.55
N ILE A 15 7.40 8.58 22.17
CA ILE A 15 6.91 9.21 20.93
C ILE A 15 7.11 10.73 21.00
N GLU A 16 6.71 11.37 22.10
CA GLU A 16 6.91 12.82 22.28
C GLU A 16 8.39 13.23 22.31
N GLU A 17 9.28 12.36 22.78
CA GLU A 17 10.73 12.57 22.78
C GLU A 17 11.29 12.48 21.34
N ILE A 18 10.82 11.53 20.55
CA ILE A 18 11.18 11.37 19.12
C ILE A 18 10.66 12.53 18.27
N GLU A 19 9.50 13.09 18.58
CA GLU A 19 8.97 14.25 17.85
C GLU A 19 9.76 15.54 18.10
N LYS A 20 10.53 15.62 19.19
CA LYS A 20 11.31 16.80 19.57
C LYS A 20 12.74 16.79 19.02
N THR A 21 13.21 15.69 18.44
CA THR A 21 14.53 15.63 17.81
C THR A 21 14.50 16.39 16.48
N ASN A 22 14.87 17.67 16.51
CA ASN A 22 15.23 18.43 15.32
C ASN A 22 16.68 18.12 14.97
N THR A 23 16.88 17.21 14.03
CA THR A 23 18.20 16.78 13.57
C THR A 23 18.38 17.23 12.12
N ASN A 24 19.53 17.83 11.82
CA ASN A 24 19.88 18.32 10.47
C ASN A 24 20.47 17.22 9.57
N ASP A 25 20.42 15.96 10.01
CA ASP A 25 20.96 14.80 9.31
C ASP A 25 19.82 14.03 8.60
N GLU A 26 19.90 13.95 7.27
CA GLU A 26 18.90 13.28 6.42
C GLU A 26 18.72 11.80 6.76
N GLU A 27 19.75 11.11 7.26
CA GLU A 27 19.65 9.69 7.63
C GLU A 27 18.96 9.50 9.00
N GLU A 28 19.16 10.45 9.91
CA GLU A 28 18.45 10.45 11.20
C GLU A 28 16.95 10.71 11.00
N GLU A 29 16.60 11.62 10.08
CA GLU A 29 15.20 11.86 9.70
C GLU A 29 14.54 10.59 9.13
N LYS A 30 15.25 9.85 8.26
CA LYS A 30 14.74 8.57 7.71
C LYS A 30 14.50 7.53 8.79
N MET A 31 15.38 7.44 9.79
CA MET A 31 15.21 6.54 10.92
C MET A 31 14.00 6.91 11.77
N VAL A 32 13.85 8.20 12.11
CA VAL A 32 12.68 8.71 12.84
C VAL A 32 11.38 8.42 12.08
N ASN A 33 11.38 8.62 10.76
CA ASN A 33 10.22 8.33 9.92
C ASN A 33 9.89 6.83 9.88
N ALA A 34 10.89 5.95 9.81
CA ALA A 34 10.67 4.51 9.90
C ALA A 34 10.08 4.10 11.25
N ILE A 35 10.51 4.71 12.36
CA ILE A 35 9.95 4.46 13.69
C ILE A 35 8.48 4.90 13.75
N LYS A 36 8.17 6.11 13.26
CA LYS A 36 6.79 6.61 13.18
C LYS A 36 5.91 5.66 12.37
N GLN A 37 6.38 5.22 11.22
CA GLN A 37 5.65 4.28 10.39
C GLN A 37 5.43 2.93 11.10
N CYS A 38 6.42 2.44 11.85
CA CYS A 38 6.23 1.20 12.62
C CYS A 38 5.11 1.31 13.65
N LEU A 39 4.99 2.48 14.27
CA LEU A 39 3.95 2.77 15.27
C LEU A 39 2.57 2.94 14.63
N GLU A 40 2.50 3.53 13.43
CA GLU A 40 1.25 3.68 12.69
C GLU A 40 0.74 2.35 12.11
N ASP A 41 1.65 1.55 11.56
CA ASP A 41 1.32 0.28 10.87
C ASP A 41 1.27 -0.93 11.84
N ASP A 42 1.55 -0.75 13.13
CA ASP A 42 1.75 -1.82 14.13
C ASP A 42 2.69 -2.93 13.60
N SER A 43 3.74 -2.54 12.87
CA SER A 43 4.62 -3.45 12.14
C SER A 43 6.07 -3.01 12.24
N CYS A 44 6.99 -3.93 12.51
CA CYS A 44 8.43 -3.62 12.54
C CYS A 44 9.09 -3.58 11.14
N LEU A 45 8.32 -3.85 10.07
CA LEU A 45 8.85 -3.93 8.71
C LEU A 45 9.55 -2.64 8.23
N PRO A 46 9.06 -1.42 8.51
CA PRO A 46 9.75 -0.20 8.12
C PRO A 46 11.18 -0.11 8.67
N LEU A 47 11.39 -0.44 9.95
CA LEU A 47 12.71 -0.46 10.56
C LEU A 47 13.64 -1.53 9.95
N ILE A 48 13.11 -2.73 9.72
CA ILE A 48 13.88 -3.81 9.08
C ILE A 48 14.34 -3.41 7.67
N LYS A 49 13.50 -2.68 6.92
CA LYS A 49 13.86 -2.19 5.58
C LYS A 49 15.05 -1.22 5.63
N GLU A 50 15.05 -0.27 6.57
CA GLU A 50 16.17 0.66 6.73
C GLU A 50 17.45 -0.06 7.17
N GLU A 51 17.36 -1.04 8.07
CA GLU A 51 18.53 -1.84 8.46
C GLU A 51 19.14 -2.59 7.26
N ILE A 52 18.30 -3.24 6.44
CA ILE A 52 18.75 -3.97 5.25
C ILE A 52 19.39 -3.01 4.25
N LYS A 53 18.80 -1.85 4.01
CA LYS A 53 19.33 -0.82 3.13
C LYS A 53 20.72 -0.38 3.57
N LEU A 54 20.92 -0.06 4.85
CA LEU A 54 22.22 0.33 5.40
C LEU A 54 23.25 -0.81 5.28
N LYS A 55 22.86 -2.06 5.55
CA LYS A 55 23.75 -3.23 5.37
C LYS A 55 24.22 -3.39 3.93
N ILE A 56 23.33 -3.22 2.96
CA ILE A 56 23.68 -3.26 1.53
C ILE A 56 24.65 -2.13 1.20
N GLN A 57 24.32 -0.92 1.65
CA GLN A 57 25.11 0.29 1.42
C GLN A 57 26.54 0.15 1.99
N CYS A 58 26.69 -0.31 3.23
CA CYS A 58 27.99 -0.58 3.84
C CYS A 58 28.79 -1.61 3.05
N LYS A 59 28.16 -2.70 2.59
CA LYS A 59 28.85 -3.72 1.78
C LYS A 59 29.38 -3.17 0.46
N ARG A 60 28.62 -2.29 -0.20
CA ARG A 60 29.04 -1.63 -1.45
C ARG A 60 30.27 -0.77 -1.23
N VAL A 61 30.22 0.13 -0.25
CA VAL A 61 31.33 1.03 0.07
C VAL A 61 32.59 0.25 0.45
N ILE A 62 32.46 -0.80 1.27
CA ILE A 62 33.60 -1.68 1.63
C ILE A 62 34.20 -2.37 0.40
N SER A 63 33.36 -2.71 -0.59
CA SER A 63 33.80 -3.33 -1.84
C SER A 63 34.35 -2.31 -2.85
N GLY A 64 34.42 -1.02 -2.50
CA GLY A 64 34.85 0.06 -3.39
C GLY A 64 33.81 0.48 -4.43
N GLU A 65 32.56 0.02 -4.27
CA GLU A 65 31.44 0.46 -5.10
C GLU A 65 30.83 1.76 -4.57
N ASP A 66 30.33 2.58 -5.49
CA ASP A 66 29.61 3.81 -5.12
C ASP A 66 28.31 3.51 -4.36
N GLU A 67 27.87 4.54 -3.64
CA GLU A 67 26.62 4.53 -2.92
C GLU A 67 25.42 4.27 -3.84
N LEU A 68 24.48 3.46 -3.34
CA LEU A 68 23.30 3.08 -4.11
C LEU A 68 22.35 4.27 -4.24
N LYS A 69 22.31 4.87 -5.43
CA LYS A 69 21.35 5.92 -5.78
C LYS A 69 20.14 5.31 -6.50
N VAL A 70 18.96 5.40 -5.88
CA VAL A 70 17.71 4.94 -6.49
C VAL A 70 17.09 6.09 -7.27
N GLU A 71 17.14 6.00 -8.60
CA GLU A 71 16.44 6.95 -9.46
C GLU A 71 14.97 6.54 -9.62
N HIS A 72 14.08 7.30 -9.00
CA HIS A 72 12.64 7.14 -9.20
C HIS A 72 12.23 7.76 -10.54
N SER A 73 12.35 6.99 -11.63
CA SER A 73 11.81 7.40 -12.92
C SER A 73 10.28 7.38 -12.90
N ARG A 74 9.66 8.47 -13.36
CA ARG A 74 8.20 8.48 -13.54
C ARG A 74 7.84 7.50 -14.64
N PRO A 75 6.75 6.73 -14.51
CA PRO A 75 6.31 5.84 -15.57
C PRO A 75 6.07 6.65 -16.84
N VAL A 76 6.72 6.25 -17.93
CA VAL A 76 6.56 6.89 -19.23
C VAL A 76 5.12 6.71 -19.68
N LYS A 77 4.39 7.82 -19.82
CA LYS A 77 3.05 7.81 -20.40
C LYS A 77 3.18 7.62 -21.91
N TYR A 78 3.00 6.39 -22.39
CA TYR A 78 2.90 6.15 -23.82
C TYR A 78 1.47 6.36 -24.31
N LEU A 79 1.35 6.91 -25.52
CA LEU A 79 0.07 6.96 -26.23
C LEU A 79 -0.26 5.56 -26.71
N LEU A 80 -1.52 5.16 -26.55
CA LEU A 80 -1.98 3.86 -27.05
C LEU A 80 -1.97 3.86 -28.57
N THR A 81 -1.48 2.77 -29.14
CA THR A 81 -1.63 2.50 -30.56
C THR A 81 -3.10 2.30 -30.93
N GLU A 82 -3.44 2.49 -32.21
CA GLU A 82 -4.81 2.29 -32.70
C GLU A 82 -5.34 0.88 -32.40
N GLU A 83 -4.48 -0.14 -32.51
CA GLU A 83 -4.83 -1.53 -32.21
C GLU A 83 -5.18 -1.72 -30.72
N GLU A 84 -4.42 -1.12 -29.81
CA GLU A 84 -4.68 -1.17 -28.37
C GLU A 84 -5.96 -0.43 -27.99
N VAL A 85 -6.23 0.71 -28.62
CA VAL A 85 -7.49 1.44 -28.46
C VAL A 85 -8.66 0.59 -28.91
N PHE A 86 -8.54 -0.09 -30.06
CA PHE A 86 -9.56 -0.99 -30.56
C PHE A 86 -9.83 -2.16 -29.60
N LYS A 87 -8.77 -2.85 -29.13
CA LYS A 87 -8.88 -3.95 -28.15
C LYS A 87 -9.55 -3.49 -26.85
N ARG A 88 -9.18 -2.30 -26.36
CA ARG A 88 -9.78 -1.68 -25.17
C ARG A 88 -11.27 -1.42 -25.37
N ASN A 89 -11.65 -0.82 -26.50
CA ASN A 89 -13.05 -0.52 -26.81
C ASN A 89 -13.89 -1.79 -26.95
N ARG A 90 -13.36 -2.82 -27.63
CA ARG A 90 -14.00 -4.14 -27.74
C ARG A 90 -14.24 -4.75 -26.36
N ARG A 91 -13.26 -4.72 -25.46
CA ARG A 91 -13.39 -5.23 -24.09
C ARG A 91 -14.45 -4.45 -23.29
N LYS A 92 -14.47 -3.12 -23.40
CA LYS A 92 -15.49 -2.28 -22.74
C LYS A 92 -16.90 -2.64 -23.21
N GLU A 93 -17.09 -2.82 -24.51
CA GLU A 93 -18.40 -3.19 -25.07
C GLU A 93 -18.84 -4.59 -24.65
N GLN A 94 -17.92 -5.56 -24.64
CA GLN A 94 -18.20 -6.90 -24.13
C GLN A 94 -18.60 -6.87 -22.65
N ASN A 95 -17.87 -6.12 -21.83
CA ASN A 95 -18.20 -5.97 -20.40
C ASN A 95 -19.57 -5.33 -20.21
N ARG A 96 -19.89 -4.27 -20.98
CA ARG A 96 -21.20 -3.63 -20.97
C ARG A 96 -22.32 -4.63 -21.27
N ARG A 97 -22.19 -5.42 -22.34
CA ARG A 97 -23.16 -6.45 -22.71
C ARG A 97 -23.31 -7.52 -21.62
N SER A 98 -22.21 -7.98 -21.06
CA SER A 98 -22.22 -8.96 -19.97
C SER A 98 -22.91 -8.41 -18.73
N ALA A 99 -22.62 -7.18 -18.32
CA ALA A 99 -23.27 -6.54 -17.19
C ALA A 99 -24.79 -6.41 -17.38
N VAL A 100 -25.23 -6.02 -18.59
CA VAL A 100 -26.67 -5.97 -18.92
C VAL A 100 -27.29 -7.37 -18.79
N ARG A 101 -26.68 -8.39 -19.37
CA ARG A 101 -27.15 -9.79 -19.28
C ARG A 101 -27.24 -10.29 -17.84
N THR A 102 -26.25 -9.98 -17.02
CA THR A 102 -26.25 -10.37 -15.60
C THR A 102 -27.40 -9.68 -14.86
N ARG A 103 -27.60 -8.37 -15.06
CA ARG A 103 -28.68 -7.62 -14.44
C ARG A 103 -30.06 -8.13 -14.86
N THR A 104 -30.26 -8.44 -16.14
CA THR A 104 -31.55 -8.97 -16.61
C THR A 104 -31.82 -10.36 -16.04
N ARG A 105 -30.81 -11.24 -16.00
CA ARG A 105 -30.94 -12.57 -15.35
C ARG A 105 -31.26 -12.47 -13.87
N GLN A 106 -30.60 -11.56 -13.15
CA GLN A 106 -30.86 -11.34 -11.74
C GLN A 106 -32.31 -10.87 -11.50
N LYS A 107 -32.79 -9.91 -12.30
CA LYS A 107 -34.18 -9.44 -12.22
C LYS A 107 -35.17 -10.56 -12.50
N ALA A 108 -34.96 -11.35 -13.56
CA ALA A 108 -35.82 -12.48 -13.89
C ALA A 108 -35.86 -13.52 -12.76
N ARG A 109 -34.70 -13.86 -12.17
CA ARG A 109 -34.60 -14.79 -11.05
C ARG A 109 -35.35 -14.29 -9.80
N ILE A 110 -35.27 -12.99 -9.49
CA ILE A 110 -36.03 -12.40 -8.36
C ILE A 110 -37.53 -12.58 -8.60
N VAL A 111 -38.01 -12.22 -9.80
CA VAL A 111 -39.42 -12.39 -10.17
C VAL A 111 -39.87 -13.85 -10.12
N GLU A 112 -39.03 -14.80 -10.51
CA GLU A 112 -39.32 -16.24 -10.40
C GLU A 112 -39.44 -16.70 -8.94
N LEU A 113 -38.53 -16.26 -8.07
CA LEU A 113 -38.55 -16.59 -6.64
C LEU A 113 -39.78 -16.00 -5.93
N GLU A 114 -40.23 -14.81 -6.32
CA GLU A 114 -41.45 -14.18 -5.79
C GLU A 114 -42.74 -14.89 -6.21
N LYS A 115 -42.72 -15.68 -7.30
CA LYS A 115 -43.88 -16.44 -7.80
C LYS A 115 -44.09 -17.80 -7.13
N VAL A 116 -43.12 -18.30 -6.37
CA VAL A 116 -43.27 -19.57 -5.65
C VAL A 116 -44.00 -19.29 -4.32
N PRO A 117 -45.24 -19.78 -4.12
CA PRO A 117 -45.90 -19.59 -2.84
C PRO A 117 -45.10 -20.32 -1.76
N VAL A 118 -44.75 -19.59 -0.70
CA VAL A 118 -44.17 -20.18 0.52
C VAL A 118 -45.22 -21.11 1.09
N ILE A 119 -45.01 -22.42 0.92
CA ILE A 119 -45.80 -23.45 1.61
C ILE A 119 -45.50 -23.28 3.10
N LYS A 120 -46.48 -22.76 3.84
CA LYS A 120 -46.44 -22.65 5.31
C LYS A 120 -46.79 -23.98 5.94
#